data_AF-A0A7I9ZEY4-F1
#
_entry.id   AF-A0A7I9ZEY4-F1
#
_cell.length_a   1.000
_cell.length_b   1.000
_cell.length_c   1.000
_cell.angle_alpha   90.00
_cell.angle_beta   90.00
_cell.angle_gamma   90.00
#
_symmetry.space_group_name_H-M   'P 1'
#
loop_
_entity.id
_entity.type
_entity.pdbx_description
1 polymer ?
#
loop_
_entity_poly.entity_id
_entity_poly.type
_entity_poly.pdbx_seq_one_letter_code
_entity_poly.pdbx_strand_id
1 'polypeptide(L)'
;MADPYGPAGARLYRTGDLVRWAPDGTLEYLGRADAQIKLRGHRIELGEIENTLLGCPQVARAAATVHEQNRLASGRLCHPRADHYRRA
;
A
#
# COMPACT_ATOMS: atom_id res chain seq x y z
N MET A 1 10.42 -11.06 15.02
CA MET A 1 11.85 -11.23 14.65
C MET A 1 12.69 -11.16 15.92
N ALA A 2 13.93 -11.66 15.91
CA ALA A 2 14.87 -11.38 17.00
C ALA A 2 15.17 -9.87 17.02
N ASP A 3 15.30 -9.30 18.21
CA ASP A 3 15.65 -7.89 18.39
C ASP A 3 17.16 -7.75 18.61
N PRO A 4 17.92 -7.16 17.65
CA PRO A 4 19.35 -6.92 17.83
C PRO A 4 19.66 -5.68 18.68
N TYR A 5 18.66 -4.85 18.99
CA TYR A 5 18.81 -3.61 19.75
C TYR A 5 18.31 -3.73 21.20
N GLY A 6 17.60 -4.82 21.50
CA GLY A 6 17.07 -5.15 22.81
C GLY A 6 17.94 -6.13 23.61
N PRO A 7 17.53 -6.49 24.84
CA PRO A 7 18.19 -7.51 25.63
C PRO A 7 18.11 -8.90 24.99
N ALA A 8 18.96 -9.83 25.44
CA ALA A 8 18.97 -11.19 24.93
C ALA A 8 17.58 -11.85 25.06
N GLY A 9 17.07 -12.38 23.94
CA GLY A 9 15.74 -12.98 23.86
C GLY A 9 14.61 -11.99 23.53
N ALA A 10 14.89 -10.69 23.39
CA ALA A 10 13.89 -9.72 22.94
C ALA A 10 13.44 -9.95 21.49
N ARG A 11 12.22 -9.49 21.19
CA ARG A 11 11.57 -9.67 19.88
C ARG A 11 11.09 -8.34 19.32
N LEU A 12 11.27 -8.13 18.02
CA LEU A 12 10.68 -7.04 17.26
C LEU A 12 9.44 -7.48 16.48
N TYR A 13 8.46 -6.59 16.39
CA TYR A 13 7.31 -6.70 15.49
C TYR A 13 7.59 -5.96 14.18
N ARG A 14 7.41 -6.64 13.04
CA ARG A 14 7.58 -6.04 11.70
C ARG A 14 6.24 -5.51 11.23
N THR A 15 6.07 -4.19 11.24
CA THR A 15 4.79 -3.54 10.88
C THR A 15 4.46 -3.62 9.39
N GLY A 16 5.49 -3.64 8.54
CA GLY A 16 5.34 -3.55 7.08
C GLY A 16 5.16 -2.11 6.57
N ASP A 17 5.21 -1.12 7.45
CA ASP A 17 5.15 0.29 7.09
C ASP A 17 6.52 0.79 6.63
N LEU A 18 6.53 1.58 5.56
CA LEU A 18 7.70 2.30 5.07
C LEU A 18 7.71 3.68 5.73
N VAL A 19 8.82 3.99 6.40
CA VAL A 19 9.00 5.25 7.12
C VAL A 19 10.39 5.83 6.85
N ARG A 20 10.51 7.14 7.04
CA ARG A 20 11.75 7.92 6.92
C ARG A 20 11.91 8.79 8.16
N TRP A 21 13.15 8.97 8.63
CA TRP A 21 13.45 9.98 9.65
C TRP A 21 13.43 11.39 9.03
N ALA A 22 12.69 12.30 9.64
CA ALA A 22 12.74 13.73 9.34
C ALA A 22 13.92 14.40 10.08
N PRO A 23 14.38 15.58 9.63
CA PRO A 23 15.48 16.30 10.27
C PRO A 23 15.23 16.68 11.74
N ASP A 24 13.96 16.76 12.15
CA ASP A 24 13.55 17.05 13.53
C ASP A 24 13.48 15.80 14.43
N GLY A 25 13.82 14.62 13.90
CA GLY A 25 13.80 13.35 14.62
C GLY A 25 12.42 12.68 14.66
N THR A 26 11.43 13.15 13.90
CA THR A 26 10.14 12.48 13.75
C THR A 26 10.17 11.41 12.64
N LEU A 27 9.20 10.48 12.66
CA LEU A 27 9.02 9.49 11.59
C LEU A 27 7.94 9.95 10.61
N GLU A 28 8.32 10.11 9.35
CA GLU A 28 7.40 10.34 8.26
C GLU A 28 6.93 9.01 7.66
N TYR A 29 5.61 8.86 7.55
CA TYR A 29 4.99 7.69 6.92
C TYR A 29 4.96 7.84 5.39
N LEU A 30 5.51 6.85 4.68
CA LEU A 30 5.62 6.83 3.21
C LEU A 30 4.64 5.86 2.54
N GLY A 31 4.05 4.94 3.30
CA GLY A 31 3.16 3.91 2.78
C GLY A 31 3.45 2.54 3.39
N ARG A 32 2.94 1.50 2.75
CA ARG A 32 3.24 0.10 3.10
C ARG A 32 4.16 -0.53 2.08
N ALA A 33 5.01 -1.44 2.54
CA ALA A 33 5.87 -2.25 1.67
C ALA A 33 5.09 -3.38 0.97
N ASP A 34 3.92 -3.73 1.49
CA ASP A 34 3.02 -4.73 0.95
C ASP A 34 1.80 -4.07 0.27
N ALA A 35 0.99 -4.87 -0.43
CA ALA A 35 -0.20 -4.43 -1.15
C ALA A 35 -1.44 -4.29 -0.23
N GLN A 36 -1.23 -4.19 1.08
CA GLN A 36 -2.32 -4.05 2.03
C GLN A 36 -2.88 -2.63 2.02
N ILE A 37 -4.20 -2.53 1.96
CA ILE A 37 -4.90 -1.24 1.96
C ILE A 37 -5.91 -1.16 3.10
N LYS A 38 -6.27 0.08 3.46
CA LYS A 38 -7.48 0.37 4.23
C LYS A 38 -8.52 0.98 3.30
N LEU A 39 -9.66 0.30 3.13
CA LEU A 39 -10.79 0.81 2.34
C LEU A 39 -12.04 0.80 3.23
N ARG A 40 -12.63 1.98 3.47
CA ARG A 40 -13.83 2.15 4.31
C ARG A 40 -13.70 1.51 5.70
N GLY A 41 -12.52 1.61 6.31
CA GLY A 41 -12.23 1.04 7.64
C GLY A 41 -11.86 -0.44 7.64
N HIS A 42 -11.92 -1.13 6.50
CA HIS A 42 -11.52 -2.53 6.38
C HIS A 42 -10.07 -2.67 5.93
N ARG A 43 -9.34 -3.59 6.57
CA ARG A 43 -7.99 -4.00 6.18
C ARG A 43 -8.13 -5.08 5.09
N ILE A 44 -7.73 -4.75 3.86
CA ILE A 44 -7.88 -5.62 2.70
C ILE A 44 -6.49 -6.00 2.19
N GLU A 45 -6.31 -7.29 1.92
CA GLU A 45 -5.12 -7.83 1.25
C GLU A 45 -5.41 -7.95 -0.25
N LEU A 46 -4.87 -7.06 -1.08
CA LEU A 46 -5.14 -7.08 -2.53
C LEU A 46 -4.69 -8.40 -3.19
N GLY A 47 -3.62 -9.00 -2.69
CA GLY A 47 -3.14 -10.30 -3.17
C GLY A 47 -4.13 -11.46 -2.95
N GLU A 48 -5.01 -11.37 -1.94
CA GLU A 48 -6.07 -12.37 -1.73
C GLU A 48 -7.12 -12.29 -2.85
N ILE A 49 -7.47 -11.07 -3.26
CA ILE A 49 -8.39 -10.82 -4.38
C ILE A 49 -7.77 -11.35 -5.68
N GLU A 50 -6.50 -11.03 -5.94
CA GLU A 50 -5.77 -11.51 -7.12
C GLU A 50 -5.72 -13.05 -7.17
N ASN A 51 -5.35 -13.69 -6.06
CA ASN A 51 -5.30 -15.15 -5.96
C ASN A 51 -6.67 -15.80 -6.14
N THR A 52 -7.73 -15.19 -5.61
CA THR A 52 -9.10 -15.67 -5.79
C THR A 52 -9.49 -15.64 -7.27
N LEU A 53 -9.14 -14.56 -7.98
CA LEU A 53 -9.39 -14.43 -9.43
C LEU A 53 -8.59 -15.46 -10.24
N LEU A 54 -7.35 -15.75 -9.85
CA LEU A 54 -6.53 -16.79 -10.47
C LEU A 54 -7.09 -18.22 -10.26
N GLY A 55 -8.01 -18.41 -9.31
CA GLY A 55 -8.76 -19.65 -9.14
C GLY A 55 -9.76 -19.93 -10.27
N CYS A 56 -10.09 -18.93 -11.10
CA CYS A 56 -10.97 -19.10 -12.25
C CYS A 56 -10.18 -19.68 -13.45
N PRO A 57 -10.59 -20.82 -14.04
CA PRO A 57 -9.82 -21.50 -15.09
C PRO A 57 -9.49 -20.66 -16.33
N GLN A 58 -10.32 -19.65 -16.63
CA GLN A 58 -10.16 -18.77 -17.79
C GLN A 58 -9.27 -17.54 -17.51
N VAL A 59 -8.82 -17.34 -16.27
CA VAL A 59 -8.04 -16.18 -15.85
C VAL A 59 -6.55 -16.54 -15.80
N ALA A 60 -5.77 -16.06 -16.75
CA ALA A 60 -4.33 -16.33 -16.80
C ALA A 60 -3.51 -15.43 -15.87
N ARG A 61 -3.97 -14.20 -15.59
CA ARG A 61 -3.31 -13.20 -14.75
C ARG A 61 -4.36 -12.31 -14.08
N ALA A 62 -4.10 -11.87 -12.85
CA ALA A 62 -4.94 -10.93 -12.12
C ALA A 62 -4.08 -9.85 -11.45
N ALA A 63 -4.64 -8.65 -11.33
CA ALA A 63 -4.07 -7.53 -10.60
C ALA A 63 -5.21 -6.73 -9.95
N ALA A 64 -5.03 -6.27 -8.71
CA ALA A 64 -6.00 -5.48 -7.98
C ALA A 64 -5.41 -4.12 -7.56
N THR A 65 -6.21 -3.06 -7.67
CA THR A 65 -5.83 -1.71 -7.25
C THR A 65 -7.06 -0.96 -6.74
N VAL A 66 -6.82 0.12 -5.99
CA VAL A 66 -7.88 1.02 -5.51
C VAL A 66 -8.11 2.10 -6.56
N HIS A 67 -9.35 2.23 -7.00
CA HIS A 67 -9.76 3.33 -7.88
C HIS A 67 -10.43 4.44 -7.07
N GLU A 68 -9.88 5.64 -7.13
CA GLU A 68 -10.50 6.83 -6.53
C GLU A 68 -11.55 7.41 -7.49
N GLN A 69 -12.82 7.37 -7.10
CA GLN A 69 -13.88 8.01 -7.87
C GLN A 69 -13.95 9.50 -7.51
N ASN A 70 -13.40 10.36 -8.36
CA ASN A 70 -13.60 11.80 -8.25
C ASN A 70 -15.06 12.16 -8.62
N ARG A 71 -15.93 12.33 -7.62
CA ARG A 71 -17.36 12.63 -7.80
C ARG A 71 -17.67 14.03 -8.35
N LEU A 72 -16.66 14.85 -8.67
CA LEU A 72 -16.84 16.21 -9.19
C LEU A 72 -16.73 16.32 -10.73
N ALA A 73 -16.51 15.23 -11.46
CA ALA A 73 -16.33 15.26 -12.92
C ALA A 73 -17.56 14.76 -13.70
N SER A 74 -18.76 15.30 -13.44
CA SER A 74 -19.84 15.26 -14.44
C SER A 74 -19.67 16.45 -15.38
N GLY A 75 -18.72 16.34 -16.33
CA GLY A 75 -18.46 17.40 -17.30
C GLY A 75 -17.08 17.31 -17.93
N ARG A 76 -16.98 16.53 -19.01
CA ARG A 76 -15.85 16.39 -19.95
C ARG A 76 -14.55 15.85 -19.33
N LEU A 77 -14.13 14.67 -19.81
CA LEU A 77 -12.75 14.21 -19.73
C LEU A 77 -11.84 15.27 -20.39
N CYS A 78 -11.28 16.16 -19.58
CA CYS A 78 -10.01 16.81 -19.89
C CYS A 78 -8.97 16.06 -19.07
N HIS A 79 -8.01 15.44 -19.76
CA HIS A 79 -6.92 14.68 -19.18
C HIS A 79 -5.89 15.64 -18.57
N PRO A 80 -5.63 15.65 -17.25
CA PRO A 80 -4.42 16.27 -16.72
C PRO A 80 -3.38 15.18 -16.46
N ARG A 81 -2.20 15.45 -16.97
CA ARG A 81 -0.97 14.66 -16.96
C ARG A 81 -0.73 13.88 -15.66
N ALA A 82 -0.23 12.66 -15.85
CA ALA A 82 0.59 11.95 -14.90
C ALA A 82 1.76 12.85 -14.47
N ASP A 83 1.72 13.33 -13.24
CA ASP A 83 2.89 13.83 -12.52
C ASP A 83 2.54 13.71 -11.04
N HIS A 84 3.12 12.72 -10.36
CA HIS A 84 3.57 12.77 -8.95
C HIS A 84 4.07 11.38 -8.52
N TYR A 85 5.10 10.90 -9.21
CA TYR A 85 6.13 10.05 -8.62
C TYR A 85 7.46 10.78 -8.76
N ARG A 86 7.65 11.85 -7.98
CA ARG A 86 8.96 12.48 -7.86
C ARG A 86 9.75 11.67 -6.83
N ARG A 87 10.61 10.79 -7.34
CA ARG A 87 11.74 10.25 -6.59
C ARG A 87 12.55 11.41 -6.01
N ALA A 88 12.85 11.31 -4.72
CA ALA A 88 14.04 11.84 -4.08
C ALA A 88 14.58 10.73 -3.20
#